data_AF-A0ABD0PDN4-F1
#
_entry.id   AF-A0ABD0PDN4-F1
#
_cell.length_a   1.000
_cell.length_b   1.000
_cell.length_c   1.000
_cell.angle_alpha   90.00
_cell.angle_beta   90.00
_cell.angle_gamma   90.00
#
_symmetry.space_group_name_H-M   'P 1'
#
loop_
_entity.id
_entity.type
_entity.pdbx_description
1 polymer ?
#
loop_
_entity_poly.entity_id
_entity_poly.type
_entity_poly.pdbx_seq_one_letter_code
_entity_poly.pdbx_strand_id
1 'polypeptide(L)' 'GSCGSCWAFSSVGALEGQLKKTKGNLVDLSPQNLVDCVTENDGCGGGYMTNAFKYVRDNQGIDSEEGYPYVGM' A
#
# COMPACT_ATOMS: atom_id res chain seq x y z
N GLY A 1 -12.11 10.28 -2.20
CA GLY A 1 -11.27 10.69 -3.33
C GLY A 1 -11.92 10.28 -4.64
N SER A 2 -11.49 10.92 -5.71
CA SER A 2 -11.74 10.61 -7.12
C SER A 2 -10.74 9.59 -7.68
N CYS A 3 -9.71 9.23 -6.91
CA CYS A 3 -8.72 8.21 -7.22
C CYS A 3 -9.23 6.78 -6.91
N GLY A 4 -9.18 5.87 -7.88
CA GLY A 4 -9.51 4.45 -7.76
C GLY A 4 -8.48 3.61 -7.02
N SER A 5 -7.90 4.12 -5.93
CA SER A 5 -6.83 3.47 -5.16
C SER A 5 -7.33 2.52 -4.06
N CYS A 6 -8.58 2.06 -4.11
CA CYS A 6 -9.15 1.18 -3.07
C CYS A 6 -8.33 -0.10 -2.85
N TRP A 7 -7.71 -0.61 -3.92
CA TRP A 7 -6.81 -1.75 -3.89
C TRP A 7 -5.57 -1.48 -3.03
N ALA A 8 -5.01 -0.27 -3.09
CA ALA A 8 -3.83 0.12 -2.31
C ALA A 8 -4.16 0.17 -0.82
N PHE A 9 -5.28 0.81 -0.45
CA PHE A 9 -5.77 0.84 0.93
C PHE A 9 -6.10 -0.55 1.46
N SER A 10 -6.73 -1.41 0.66
CA SER A 10 -7.02 -2.79 1.06
C SER A 10 -5.73 -3.59 1.30
N SER A 11 -4.70 -3.38 0.50
CA SER A 11 -3.39 -4.03 0.69
C SER A 11 -2.67 -3.51 1.93
N VAL A 12 -2.64 -2.19 2.13
CA VAL A 12 -2.06 -1.55 3.31
C VAL A 12 -2.67 -2.10 4.59
N GLY A 13 -4.00 -2.10 4.72
CA GLY A 13 -4.66 -2.59 5.93
C GLY A 13 -4.35 -4.07 6.25
N ALA A 14 -4.21 -4.91 5.22
CA ALA A 14 -3.79 -6.29 5.40
C ALA A 14 -2.33 -6.40 5.89
N LEU A 15 -1.42 -5.58 5.34
CA LEU A 15 -0.01 -5.53 5.73
C LEU A 15 0.17 -5.01 7.15
N GLU A 16 -0.53 -3.94 7.52
CA GLU A 16 -0.55 -3.38 8.88
C GLU A 16 -1.02 -4.41 9.91
N GLY A 17 -2.08 -5.17 9.59
CA GLY A 17 -2.56 -6.26 10.42
C GLY A 17 -1.52 -7.36 10.62
N GLN A 18 -0.81 -7.75 9.54
CA GLN A 18 0.30 -8.72 9.66
C GLN A 18 1.51 -8.15 10.41
N LEU A 19 1.82 -6.87 10.24
CA LEU A 19 2.90 -6.19 10.96
C LEU A 19 2.62 -6.18 12.46
N LYS A 20 1.39 -5.83 12.86
CA LYS A 20 0.95 -5.90 14.25
C LYS A 20 1.02 -7.32 14.81
N LYS A 21 0.59 -8.32 14.03
CA LYS A 21 0.63 -9.73 14.44
C LYS A 21 2.04 -10.27 14.63
N THR A 22 2.98 -9.89 13.76
CA THR A 22 4.34 -10.48 13.73
C THR A 22 5.35 -9.70 14.55
N LYS A 23 5.28 -8.37 14.55
CA LYS A 23 6.24 -7.48 15.24
C LYS A 23 5.65 -6.81 16.47
N GLY A 24 4.35 -6.89 16.70
CA GLY A 24 3.69 -6.26 17.85
C GLY A 24 3.40 -4.76 17.68
N ASN A 25 3.88 -4.14 16.60
CA ASN A 25 3.73 -2.71 16.34
C ASN A 25 2.65 -2.46 15.28
N LEU A 26 1.72 -1.56 15.58
CA LEU A 26 0.79 -1.03 14.59
C LEU A 26 1.41 0.26 14.06
N VAL A 27 1.73 0.27 12.78
CA VAL A 27 2.33 1.41 12.08
C VAL A 27 1.49 1.63 10.84
N ASP A 28 1.08 2.87 10.60
CA ASP A 28 0.33 3.22 9.40
C ASP A 28 1.28 3.16 8.19
N LEU A 29 0.91 2.38 7.17
CA LEU A 29 1.71 2.16 5.95
C LEU A 29 1.14 2.99 4.79
N SER A 30 1.99 3.33 3.83
CA SER A 30 1.65 4.27 2.76
C SER A 30 0.89 3.62 1.60
N PRO A 31 -0.41 3.90 1.40
CA PRO A 31 -1.10 3.55 0.17
C PRO A 31 -0.55 4.33 -1.04
N GLN A 32 0.04 5.52 -0.84
CA GLN A 32 0.62 6.32 -1.91
C GLN A 32 1.83 5.63 -2.55
N ASN A 33 2.71 5.05 -1.72
CA ASN A 33 3.83 4.27 -2.20
C ASN A 33 3.35 3.14 -3.13
N LEU A 34 2.23 2.49 -2.80
CA LEU A 34 1.65 1.49 -3.70
C LEU A 34 1.11 2.11 -4.99
N VAL A 35 0.33 3.19 -4.88
CA VAL A 35 -0.26 3.89 -6.04
C VAL A 35 0.81 4.30 -7.05
N ASP A 36 1.96 4.79 -6.59
CA ASP A 36 3.01 5.32 -7.47
C ASP A 36 4.01 4.25 -7.95
N CYS A 37 4.25 3.19 -7.17
CA CYS A 37 5.33 2.24 -7.44
C CYS A 37 4.90 0.88 -7.97
N VAL A 38 3.62 0.48 -7.82
CA VAL A 38 3.14 -0.82 -8.34
C VAL A 38 2.82 -0.69 -9.83
N THR A 39 3.83 -0.94 -10.67
CA THR A 39 3.71 -0.79 -12.13
C THR A 39 2.75 -1.77 -12.80
N GLU A 40 2.40 -2.88 -12.14
CA GLU A 40 1.38 -3.82 -12.64
C GLU A 40 -0.07 -3.38 -12.35
N ASN A 41 -0.26 -2.28 -11.61
CA ASN A 41 -1.54 -1.61 -11.42
C ASN A 41 -1.53 -0.25 -12.10
N ASP A 42 -2.71 0.38 -12.23
CA ASP A 42 -2.88 1.65 -12.94
C ASP A 42 -3.02 2.84 -11.97
N GLY A 43 -2.36 2.78 -10.81
CA GLY A 43 -2.47 3.81 -9.77
C GLY A 43 -3.93 4.14 -9.41
N CYS A 44 -4.36 5.35 -9.77
CA CYS A 44 -5.74 5.83 -9.61
C CYS A 44 -6.76 5.25 -10.60
N GLY A 45 -6.34 4.62 -11.69
CA GLY A 45 -7.21 3.89 -12.62
C GLY A 45 -7.70 2.55 -12.08
N GLY A 46 -7.11 2.07 -10.98
CA GLY A 46 -7.48 0.81 -10.33
C GLY A 46 -6.36 -0.21 -10.32
N GLY A 47 -6.63 -1.36 -9.72
CA GLY A 47 -5.61 -2.39 -9.52
C GLY A 47 -6.08 -3.53 -8.63
N TYR A 48 -5.18 -4.48 -8.43
CA TYR A 48 -5.42 -5.65 -7.59
C TYR A 48 -4.43 -5.72 -6.42
N MET A 49 -4.93 -6.18 -5.27
CA MET A 49 -4.16 -6.29 -4.02
C MET A 49 -2.99 -7.27 -4.13
N THR A 50 -3.14 -8.32 -4.95
CA THR A 50 -2.11 -9.33 -5.17
C THR A 50 -0.85 -8.75 -5.82
N ASN A 51 -1.01 -7.80 -6.75
CA ASN A 51 0.11 -7.09 -7.37
C ASN A 51 0.84 -6.24 -6.34
N ALA A 52 0.09 -5.57 -5.46
CA ALA A 52 0.67 -4.80 -4.37
C ALA A 52 1.46 -5.68 -3.39
N PHE A 53 0.93 -6.84 -2.99
CA PHE A 53 1.66 -7.76 -2.11
C PHE A 53 2.93 -8.32 -2.77
N LYS A 54 2.87 -8.61 -4.06
CA LYS A 54 4.04 -9.02 -4.84
C LYS A 54 5.09 -7.91 -4.85
N TYR A 55 4.70 -6.67 -5.14
CA TYR A 55 5.57 -5.51 -5.08
C TYR A 55 6.23 -5.37 -3.71
N VAL A 56 5.47 -5.37 -2.61
CA VAL A 56 6.02 -5.21 -1.26
C VAL A 56 7.03 -6.31 -0.92
N ARG A 57 6.78 -7.55 -1.36
CA ARG A 57 7.72 -8.66 -1.21
C ARG A 57 9.01 -8.41 -2.01
N ASP A 58 8.88 -8.03 -3.28
CA ASP A 58 10.01 -7.88 -4.20
C ASP A 58 10.84 -6.61 -3.89
N ASN A 59 10.17 -5.54 -3.44
CA ASN A 59 10.74 -4.28 -2.95
C ASN A 59 11.32 -4.39 -1.53
N GLN A 60 11.15 -5.54 -0.88
CA GLN A 60 11.58 -5.80 0.51
C GLN A 60 10.95 -4.87 1.56
N GLY A 61 9.79 -4.31 1.26
CA GLY A 61 9.10 -3.40 2.18
C GLY A 61 8.17 -2.42 1.47
N ILE A 62 7.61 -1.55 2.28
CA ILE A 62 6.71 -0.44 1.93
C ILE A 62 6.96 0.67 2.94
N ASP A 63 6.86 1.92 2.51
CA ASP A 63 7.04 3.08 3.39
C ASP A 63 5.88 3.24 4.38
N SER A 64 6.13 3.95 5.48
CA SER A 64 5.07 4.40 6.40
C SER A 64 4.30 5.57 5.79
N GLU A 65 3.07 5.78 6.23
CA GLU A 65 2.27 6.96 5.82
C GLU A 65 2.97 8.28 6.16
N GLU A 66 3.71 8.33 7.29
CA GLU A 66 4.52 9.50 7.65
C GLU A 66 5.66 9.76 6.66
N GLY A 67 6.30 8.69 6.15
CA GLY A 67 7.42 8.79 5.21
C GLY A 67 6.99 9.07 3.77
N TYR A 68 5.79 8.62 3.39
CA TYR A 68 5.22 8.83 2.07
C TYR A 68 3.71 9.09 2.17
N PRO A 69 3.29 10.34 2.44
CA PRO A 69 1.88 10.67 2.68
C PRO A 69 0.99 10.53 1.43
N TYR A 70 -0.28 10.17 1.66
CA TYR A 70 -1.29 10.06 0.61
C TYR A 70 -1.72 11.41 0.03
N VAL A 71 -1.68 11.53 -1.30
CA VAL A 71 -2.04 12.75 -2.05
C VAL A 71 -3.21 12.56 -3.02
N GLY A 72 -3.74 11.34 -3.14
CA GLY A 72 -4.83 11.01 -4.06
C GLY A 72 -6.18 11.61 -3.66
N MET A 73 -6.42 12.87 -4.01
CA MET A 73 -7.77 13.47 -3.96
C MET A 73 -8.65 13.00 -5.11
#